data_AF-A0A920J6M3-F1
#
_entry.id   AF-A0A920J6M3-F1
#
_cell.length_a   1.000
_cell.length_b   1.000
_cell.length_c   1.000
_cell.angle_alpha   90.00
_cell.angle_beta   90.00
_cell.angle_gamma   90.00
#
_symmetry.space_group_name_H-M   'P 1'
#
loop_
_entity.id
_entity.type
_entity.pdbx_description
1 polymer ?
#
loop_
_entity_poly.entity_id
_entity_poly.type
_entity_poly.pdbx_seq_one_letter_code
_entity_poly.pdbx_strand_id
1 'polypeptide(L)' 'MFSSVGINRVLTLDLHSETIQGFFDMPADNVYATKLMVEDISKNYSKDNLVIVSPM' A
#
# COMPACT_ATOMS: atom_id res chain seq x y z
N MET A 1 -19.55 -1.55 12.52
CA MET A 1 -18.22 -1.86 11.93
C MET A 1 -18.44 -2.68 10.65
N PHE A 2 -17.57 -2.64 9.63
CA PHE A 2 -17.87 -3.03 8.23
C PHE A 2 -18.71 -4.32 8.02
N SER A 3 -18.54 -5.36 8.84
CA SER A 3 -19.36 -6.57 8.82
C SER A 3 -20.86 -6.32 9.05
N SER A 4 -21.23 -5.33 9.87
CA SER A 4 -22.63 -4.96 10.17
C SER A 4 -23.40 -4.33 9.01
N VAL A 5 -22.71 -3.87 7.95
CA VAL A 5 -23.34 -3.17 6.81
C VAL A 5 -23.30 -4.00 5.52
N GLY A 6 -23.00 -5.31 5.63
CA GLY A 6 -23.12 -6.25 4.52
C GLY A 6 -22.05 -6.12 3.43
N ILE A 7 -20.89 -5.54 3.74
CA ILE A 7 -19.77 -5.46 2.79
C ILE A 7 -19.16 -6.86 2.61
N ASN A 8 -18.86 -7.23 1.35
CA ASN A 8 -18.34 -8.56 1.01
C ASN A 8 -16.84 -8.58 0.67
N ARG A 9 -16.21 -7.41 0.51
CA ARG A 9 -14.79 -7.26 0.19
C ARG A 9 -14.31 -5.86 0.54
N VAL A 10 -13.04 -5.74 0.91
CA VAL A 10 -12.34 -4.47 1.10
C VAL A 10 -11.27 -4.33 0.02
N LEU A 11 -11.19 -3.17 -0.63
CA LEU A 11 -10.08 -2.78 -1.49
C LEU A 11 -9.39 -1.58 -0.84
N THR A 12 -8.08 -1.68 -0.63
CA THR A 12 -7.27 -0.67 0.05
C THR A 12 -5.93 -0.49 -0.66
N LEU A 13 -5.21 0.58 -0.29
CA LEU A 13 -3.89 0.92 -0.79
C LEU A 13 -2.94 1.12 0.38
N ASP A 14 -1.76 0.50 0.31
CA ASP A 14 -0.63 0.68 1.23
C ASP A 14 -1.02 0.78 2.71
N LEU A 15 -1.64 -0.29 3.23
CA LEU A 15 -1.93 -0.38 4.66
C LEU A 15 -0.67 -0.11 5.49
N HIS A 16 -0.83 0.70 6.53
CA HIS A 16 0.26 1.06 7.45
C HIS A 16 0.95 -0.17 8.06
N SER A 17 0.20 -1.25 8.27
CA SER A 17 0.70 -2.55 8.69
C SER A 17 -0.11 -3.65 8.03
N GLU A 18 0.57 -4.70 7.58
CA GLU A 18 -0.08 -5.88 6.99
C GLU A 18 -1.03 -6.58 7.97
N THR A 19 -0.76 -6.49 9.28
CA THR A 19 -1.61 -7.07 10.33
C THR A 19 -3.03 -6.50 10.32
N ILE A 20 -3.22 -5.27 9.83
CA ILE A 20 -4.55 -4.63 9.73
C ILE A 20 -5.49 -5.46 8.84
N GLN A 21 -4.97 -6.20 7.85
CA GLN A 21 -5.81 -7.09 7.03
C GLN A 21 -6.52 -8.15 7.85
N GLY A 22 -5.88 -8.64 8.92
CA GLY A 22 -6.44 -9.64 9.82
C GLY A 22 -7.62 -9.14 10.66
N PHE A 23 -7.92 -7.84 10.64
CA PHE A 23 -9.11 -7.28 11.30
C PHE A 23 -10.37 -7.31 10.42
N PHE A 24 -10.25 -7.66 9.14
CA PHE A 24 -11.40 -7.80 8.26
C PHE A 24 -11.88 -9.26 8.24
N ASP A 25 -13.17 -9.45 8.57
CA ASP A 25 -13.85 -10.74 8.48
C ASP A 25 -14.11 -11.20 7.02
N MET A 26 -13.80 -10.34 6.04
CA MET A 26 -14.03 -10.54 4.61
C MET A 26 -12.71 -10.40 3.84
N PRO A 27 -12.61 -10.92 2.61
CA PRO A 27 -11.41 -10.73 1.80
C PRO A 27 -11.04 -9.25 1.67
N ALA A 28 -9.77 -8.95 1.93
CA ALA A 28 -9.20 -7.62 1.77
C ALA A 28 -8.07 -7.66 0.74
N ASP A 29 -8.19 -6.86 -0.30
CA ASP A 29 -7.18 -6.66 -1.33
C ASP A 29 -6.39 -5.39 -0.98
N ASN A 30 -5.12 -5.53 -0.58
CA ASN A 30 -4.21 -4.41 -0.36
C ASN A 30 -3.29 -4.24 -1.57
N VAL A 31 -3.54 -3.19 -2.35
CA VAL A 31 -2.74 -2.87 -3.53
C VAL A 31 -1.57 -1.98 -3.12
N TYR A 32 -0.41 -2.18 -3.75
CA TYR A 32 0.83 -1.47 -3.39
C TYR A 32 1.19 -0.41 -4.44
N ALA A 33 1.39 0.84 -4.00
CA ALA A 33 1.81 1.92 -4.89
C ALA A 33 3.32 1.92 -5.17
N THR A 34 4.12 1.13 -4.43
CA THR A 34 5.59 1.08 -4.53
C THR A 34 6.10 0.99 -5.96
N LYS A 35 5.49 0.14 -6.80
CA LYS A 35 5.91 -0.01 -8.20
C LYS A 35 5.76 1.31 -8.98
N LEU A 36 4.63 2.00 -8.81
CA LEU A 36 4.38 3.29 -9.46
C LEU A 36 5.37 4.34 -8.97
N MET A 37 5.66 4.38 -7.66
CA MET A 37 6.63 5.30 -7.09
C MET A 37 8.05 5.05 -7.63
N VAL A 38 8.48 3.79 -7.72
CA VAL A 38 9.79 3.41 -8.27
C VAL A 38 9.91 3.79 -9.75
N GLU A 39 8.85 3.56 -10.53
CA GLU A 39 8.81 3.95 -11.94
C GLU A 39 8.89 5.47 -12.10
N ASP A 40 8.16 6.23 -11.29
CA ASP A 40 8.20 7.69 -11.32
C ASP A 40 9.59 8.23 -10.97
N ILE A 41 10.19 7.74 -9.87
CA ILE A 41 11.54 8.13 -9.47
C ILE A 41 12.55 7.80 -10.56
N SER A 42 12.44 6.62 -11.18
CA SER A 42 13.35 6.20 -12.25
C SER A 42 13.22 7.01 -13.53
N LYS A 43 12.04 7.57 -13.82
CA LYS A 43 11.79 8.41 -15.00
C LYS A 43 12.26 9.84 -14.79
N ASN A 44 12.10 10.36 -13.57
CA ASN A 44 12.28 11.78 -13.29
C ASN A 44 13.64 12.13 -12.67
N TYR A 45 14.40 11.16 -12.16
CA TYR A 45 15.67 11.40 -11.46
C TYR A 45 16.81 10.51 -11.98
N SER A 46 18.02 11.08 -12.07
CA SER A 46 19.24 10.28 -12.38
C SER A 46 19.58 9.36 -11.21
N LYS A 47 20.08 8.17 -11.54
CA LYS A 47 20.48 7.16 -10.56
C LYS A 47 21.89 7.39 -10.00
N ASP A 48 22.68 8.29 -10.59
CA ASP A 48 24.11 8.46 -10.28
C ASP A 48 24.38 8.92 -8.84
N ASN A 49 23.41 9.59 -8.21
CA ASN A 49 23.51 10.07 -6.83
C ASN A 49 22.17 9.98 -6.08
N LEU A 50 21.41 8.91 -6.32
CA LEU A 50 20.11 8.68 -5.68
C LEU A 50 20.28 7.87 -4.39
N VAL A 51 19.74 8.36 -3.27
CA VAL A 51 19.74 7.67 -1.98
C VAL A 51 18.30 7.60 -1.46
N ILE A 52 17.86 6.38 -1.11
CA ILE A 52 16.56 6.16 -0.44
C ILE A 52 16.75 6.26 1.06
N VAL A 53 15.98 7.11 1.72
CA VAL A 53 16.02 7.33 3.17
C VAL A 53 14.65 7.03 3.75
N SER A 54 14.61 6.21 4.80
CA SER A 54 13.40 6.03 5.62
C SER A 54 13.49 7.00 6.80
N PRO A 55 12.58 7.98 6.94
CA PRO A 55 12.43 8.66 8.21
C PRO A 55 11.87 7.64 9.22
N MET A 56 12.55 7.52 10.36
CA MET A 56 12.05 6.73 11.49
C MET A 56 10.85 7.40 12.14
#